data_AF-A0A562UPY4-F1
#
_entry.id   AF-A0A562UPY4-F1
#
_cell.length_a   1.000
_cell.length_b   1.000
_cell.length_c   1.000
_cell.angle_alpha   90.00
_cell.angle_beta   90.00
_cell.angle_gamma   90.00
#
_symmetry.space_group_name_H-M   'P 1'
#
loop_
_entity.id
_entity.type
_entity.pdbx_description
1 polymer ?
#
loop_
_entity_poly.entity_id
_entity_poly.type
_entity_poly.pdbx_seq_one_letter_code
_entity_poly.pdbx_strand_id
1 'polypeptide(L)'
;MREIEYGRFSDSSGTYSVASSAAPNTIRVYAEGPGDRSMLCTISGITGTPTASWGVTWLHCSAEWYDAMQRRALDTYRGATCDGRAVER
;
A
#
# COMPACT_ATOMS: atom_id res chain seq x y z
N MET A 1 4.93 -11.15 -14.63
CA MET A 1 5.42 -9.84 -14.15
C MET A 1 5.67 -9.99 -12.67
N ARG A 2 6.88 -9.72 -12.17
CA ARG A 2 7.15 -9.75 -10.73
C ARG A 2 6.53 -8.52 -10.08
N GLU A 3 5.97 -8.70 -8.90
CA GLU A 3 5.46 -7.60 -8.10
C GLU A 3 6.66 -6.81 -7.53
N ILE A 4 6.67 -5.49 -7.69
CA ILE A 4 7.77 -4.63 -7.22
C ILE A 4 7.36 -4.08 -5.86
N GLU A 5 8.21 -4.27 -4.84
CA GLU A 5 8.01 -3.63 -3.53
C GLU A 5 8.57 -2.20 -3.59
N TYR A 6 7.71 -1.21 -3.38
CA TYR A 6 8.12 0.20 -3.29
C TYR A 6 8.69 0.53 -1.91
N GLY A 7 8.20 -0.15 -0.87
CA GLY A 7 8.70 0.04 0.48
C GLY A 7 7.73 -0.49 1.52
N ARG A 8 8.05 -0.17 2.77
CA ARG A 8 7.29 -0.62 3.93
C ARG A 8 7.12 0.54 4.90
N PHE A 9 6.01 0.53 5.62
CA PHE A 9 5.79 1.41 6.75
C PHE A 9 5.18 0.62 7.90
N SER A 10 5.43 1.08 9.12
CA SER A 10 4.91 0.44 10.33
C SER A 10 4.18 1.46 11.20
N ASP A 11 3.25 0.97 11.98
CA ASP A 11 2.58 1.70 13.05
C ASP A 11 2.50 0.81 14.30
N SER A 12 1.99 1.36 15.40
CA SER A 12 1.58 0.62 16.59
C SER A 12 0.71 -0.62 16.28
N SER A 13 -0.05 -0.58 15.17
CA SER A 13 -0.95 -1.66 14.75
C SER A 13 -0.28 -2.79 13.95
N GLY A 14 0.91 -2.59 13.37
CA GLY A 14 1.55 -3.59 12.52
C GLY A 14 2.49 -3.01 11.46
N THR A 15 2.96 -3.89 10.58
CA THR A 15 3.81 -3.53 9.44
C THR A 15 3.06 -3.75 8.14
N TYR A 16 3.27 -2.86 7.18
CA TYR A 16 2.59 -2.85 5.91
C TYR A 16 3.59 -2.69 4.78
N SER A 17 3.40 -3.43 3.70
CA SER A 17 4.20 -3.32 2.48
C SER A 17 3.38 -2.68 1.36
N VAL A 18 4.03 -1.83 0.57
CA VAL A 18 3.45 -1.19 -0.61
C VAL A 18 4.11 -1.77 -1.83
N ALA A 19 3.30 -2.30 -2.73
CA ALA A 19 3.78 -3.03 -3.90
C ALA A 19 3.03 -2.63 -5.17
N SER A 20 3.61 -2.93 -6.32
CA SER A 20 2.98 -2.70 -7.63
C SER A 20 1.76 -3.59 -7.83
N SER A 21 0.82 -3.11 -8.64
CA SER A 21 -0.26 -3.93 -9.16
C SER A 21 0.02 -4.27 -10.63
N ALA A 22 -0.62 -5.33 -11.13
CA ALA A 22 -0.64 -5.60 -12.57
C ALA A 22 -1.42 -4.51 -13.35
N ALA A 23 -2.32 -3.79 -12.67
CA ALA A 23 -3.01 -2.64 -13.25
C ALA A 23 -2.11 -1.39 -13.22
N PRO A 24 -2.05 -0.61 -14.32
CA PRO A 24 -1.28 0.62 -14.35
C PRO A 24 -1.87 1.66 -13.39
N ASN A 25 -1.01 2.55 -12.86
CA ASN A 25 -1.41 3.59 -11.90
C ASN A 25 -2.12 3.05 -10.65
N THR A 26 -1.80 1.82 -10.26
CA THR A 26 -2.38 1.15 -9.11
C THR A 26 -1.28 0.52 -8.26
N ILE A 27 -1.38 0.71 -6.94
CA ILE A 27 -0.56 0.04 -5.93
C ILE A 27 -1.42 -0.85 -5.05
N ARG A 28 -0.79 -1.85 -4.44
CA ARG A 28 -1.39 -2.72 -3.43
C ARG A 28 -0.69 -2.49 -2.11
N VAL A 29 -1.47 -2.52 -1.04
CA VAL A 29 -0.98 -2.49 0.32
C VAL A 29 -1.29 -3.82 0.97
N TYR A 30 -0.28 -4.45 1.55
CA TYR A 30 -0.43 -5.68 2.30
C TYR A 30 -0.11 -5.43 3.77
N ALA A 31 -0.89 -6.02 4.67
CA ALA A 31 -0.53 -6.16 6.07
C ALA A 31 0.39 -7.38 6.20
N GLU A 32 1.56 -7.18 6.78
CA GLU A 32 2.55 -8.23 7.01
C GLU A 32 2.21 -9.00 8.29
N GLY A 33 2.05 -10.32 8.17
CA GLY A 33 1.86 -11.24 9.29
C GLY A 33 3.01 -12.26 9.39
N PRO A 34 3.05 -13.06 10.46
CA PRO A 34 4.04 -14.11 10.60
C PRO A 34 3.81 -15.21 9.55
N GLY A 35 4.54 -15.13 8.44
CA GLY A 35 4.57 -16.15 7.38
C GLY A 35 3.59 -15.94 6.22
N ASP A 36 2.73 -14.92 6.29
CA ASP A 36 1.80 -14.57 5.21
C ASP A 36 1.56 -13.05 5.17
N ARG A 37 1.10 -12.55 4.01
CA ARG A 37 0.71 -11.15 3.83
C ARG A 37 -0.75 -11.09 3.36
N SER A 38 -1.54 -10.30 4.06
CA SER A 38 -2.97 -10.13 3.74
C SER A 38 -3.19 -8.81 2.99
N MET A 39 -3.90 -8.86 1.87
CA MET A 39 -4.22 -7.64 1.12
C MET A 39 -5.11 -6.72 1.95
N LEU A 40 -4.59 -5.52 2.22
CA LEU A 40 -5.25 -4.51 3.03
C LEU A 40 -6.11 -3.59 2.17
N CYS A 41 -5.51 -3.00 1.13
CA CYS A 41 -6.23 -2.24 0.14
C CYS A 41 -5.51 -2.20 -1.21
N THR A 42 -6.27 -1.85 -2.25
CA THR A 42 -5.74 -1.47 -3.56
C THR A 42 -6.01 0.02 -3.75
N ILE A 43 -4.98 0.79 -4.12
CA ILE A 43 -5.11 2.23 -4.37
C ILE A 43 -4.88 2.46 -5.85
N SER A 44 -5.91 2.94 -6.54
CA SER A 44 -5.89 3.24 -7.97
C SER A 44 -5.85 4.75 -8.21
N GLY A 45 -5.41 5.18 -9.38
CA GLY A 45 -5.36 6.60 -9.73
C GLY A 45 -4.25 7.36 -8.99
N ILE A 46 -3.14 6.69 -8.64
CA ILE A 46 -2.04 7.25 -7.83
C ILE A 46 -1.37 8.49 -8.45
N THR A 47 -1.52 8.70 -9.75
CA THR A 47 -1.02 9.87 -10.49
C THR A 47 -2.01 11.03 -10.57
N GLY A 48 -3.28 10.81 -10.20
CA GLY A 48 -4.35 11.80 -10.24
C GLY A 48 -5.09 11.87 -8.91
N THR A 49 -6.34 11.42 -8.88
CA THR A 49 -7.17 11.34 -7.67
C THR A 49 -7.11 9.92 -7.11
N PRO A 50 -6.29 9.65 -6.08
CA PRO A 50 -6.12 8.30 -5.56
C PRO A 50 -7.38 7.84 -4.82
N THR A 51 -7.85 6.64 -5.15
CA THR A 51 -9.01 6.00 -4.52
C THR A 51 -8.62 4.64 -3.99
N ALA A 52 -8.78 4.44 -2.68
CA ALA A 52 -8.55 3.17 -2.01
C ALA A 52 -9.80 2.28 -2.05
N SER A 53 -9.60 1.00 -2.35
CA SER A 53 -10.58 -0.07 -2.21
C SER A 53 -10.07 -1.07 -1.18
N TRP A 54 -10.81 -1.22 -0.08
CA TRP A 54 -10.36 -1.95 1.11
C TRP A 54 -10.78 -3.42 1.07
N GLY A 55 -9.91 -4.28 1.58
CA GLY A 55 -10.24 -5.69 1.79
C GLY A 55 -11.33 -5.86 2.84
N VAL A 56 -12.20 -6.85 2.66
CA VAL A 56 -13.39 -7.08 3.52
C VAL A 56 -13.06 -7.19 5.01
N THR A 57 -11.90 -7.75 5.34
CA THR A 57 -11.41 -7.90 6.72
C THR A 57 -11.25 -6.56 7.44
N TRP A 58 -10.98 -5.48 6.70
CA TRP A 58 -10.63 -4.17 7.27
C TRP A 58 -11.79 -3.19 7.29
N LEU A 59 -12.99 -3.57 6.79
CA LEU A 59 -14.15 -2.68 6.63
C LEU A 59 -14.73 -2.14 7.94
N HIS A 60 -14.28 -2.65 9.09
CA HIS A 60 -14.71 -2.23 10.42
C HIS A 60 -13.85 -1.10 11.01
N CYS A 61 -12.78 -0.67 10.34
CA CYS A 61 -11.91 0.40 10.80
C CYS A 61 -12.57 1.78 10.67
N SER A 62 -12.04 2.76 11.42
CA SER A 62 -12.53 4.14 11.39
C SER A 62 -12.12 4.88 10.12
N ALA A 63 -12.89 5.93 9.76
CA ALA A 63 -12.58 6.80 8.63
C ALA A 63 -11.18 7.43 8.71
N GLU A 64 -10.77 7.86 9.92
CA GLU A 64 -9.45 8.43 10.18
C GLU A 64 -8.33 7.41 9.93
N TRP A 65 -8.58 6.13 10.27
CA TRP A 65 -7.61 5.06 10.02
C TRP A 65 -7.43 4.81 8.51
N TYR A 66 -8.53 4.81 7.74
CA TYR A 66 -8.44 4.66 6.28
C TYR A 66 -7.66 5.81 5.62
N ASP A 67 -7.92 7.06 6.03
CA ASP A 67 -7.21 8.22 5.51
C ASP A 67 -5.71 8.15 5.85
N ALA A 68 -5.38 7.85 7.11
CA ALA A 68 -3.99 7.72 7.55
C ALA A 68 -3.24 6.61 6.80
N MET A 69 -3.87 5.45 6.62
CA MET A 69 -3.30 4.33 5.87
C MET A 69 -3.08 4.66 4.40
N GLN A 70 -4.09 5.23 3.73
CA GLN A 70 -3.98 5.66 2.35
C GLN A 70 -2.87 6.70 2.17
N ARG A 71 -2.78 7.68 3.08
CA ARG A 71 -1.75 8.71 3.06
C ARG A 71 -0.34 8.14 3.22
N ARG A 72 -0.12 7.25 4.19
CA ARG A 72 1.20 6.61 4.40
C ARG A 72 1.61 5.71 3.23
N ALA A 73 0.66 4.97 2.64
CA ALA A 73 0.93 4.15 1.46
C ALA A 73 1.35 5.00 0.25
N LEU A 74 0.67 6.12 0.01
CA LEU A 74 1.01 7.06 -1.05
C LEU A 74 2.35 7.75 -0.81
N ASP A 75 2.66 8.12 0.44
CA ASP A 75 3.96 8.68 0.82
C ASP A 75 5.10 7.70 0.54
N THR A 76 4.92 6.44 0.94
CA THR A 76 5.89 5.35 0.67
C THR A 76 6.13 5.17 -0.82
N TYR A 77 5.05 5.13 -1.62
CA TYR A 77 5.15 5.02 -3.08
C TYR A 77 5.87 6.23 -3.70
N ARG A 78 5.55 7.44 -3.27
CA ARG A 78 6.20 8.67 -3.74
C ARG A 78 7.67 8.72 -3.36
N GLY A 79 8.01 8.34 -2.14
CA GLY A 79 9.41 8.24 -1.71
C GLY A 79 10.21 7.29 -2.60
N ALA A 80 9.67 6.10 -2.89
CA ALA A 80 10.32 5.11 -3.74
C ALA A 80 10.52 5.58 -5.19
N THR A 81 9.52 6.27 -5.75
CA THR A 81 9.53 6.71 -7.14
C THR A 81 10.28 8.02 -7.37
N CYS A 82 10.33 8.90 -6.37
CA CYS A 82 11.13 10.13 -6.42
C CYS A 82 12.62 9.88 -6.12
N ASP A 83 12.96 8.91 -5.28
CA ASP A 83 14.35 8.57 -4.91
C ASP A 83 14.98 7.50 -5.82
N GLY A 84 14.21 6.87 -6.71
CA GLY A 84 14.71 5.82 -7.61
C GLY A 84 15.05 4.50 -6.91
N ARG A 85 14.64 4.29 -5.65
CA ARG A 85 14.93 3.11 -4.82
C ARG A 85 13.89 1.99 -4.91
N ALA A 86 13.29 1.75 -6.07
CA ALA A 86 12.44 0.58 -6.22
C ALA A 86 13.30 -0.70 -6.12
N VAL A 87 13.12 -1.48 -5.05
CA VAL A 87 13.87 -2.73 -4.83
C VAL A 87 13.08 -3.87 -5.49
N GLU A 88 13.64 -4.42 -6.57
CA GLU A 88 13.09 -5.61 -7.23
C GLU A 88 13.32 -6.85 -6.34
N ARG A 89 12.25 -7.57 -5.97
CA ARG A 89 12.29 -8.84 -5.22
C ARG A 89 11.79 -9.98 -6.12
#